data_AF-A0A367S093-F1
#
_entry.id   AF-A0A367S093-F1
#
_cell.length_a   1.000
_cell.length_b   1.000
_cell.length_c   1.000
_cell.angle_alpha   90.00
_cell.angle_beta   90.00
_cell.angle_gamma   90.00
#
_symmetry.space_group_name_H-M   'P 1'
#
loop_
_entity.id
_entity.type
_entity.pdbx_description
1 polymer ?
#
loop_
_entity_poly.entity_id
_entity_poly.type
_entity_poly.pdbx_seq_one_letter_code
_entity_poly.pdbx_strand_id
1 'polypeptide(L)' 'MRGNGVLAGDQIDLSTIDTNSTTEGNQAFTFIGSRAFFAIGQIRYSGGILQGSTDGDLSAEFEIRLTRAPQLVESDIIL' A
#
# COMPACT_ATOMS: atom_id res chain seq x y z
N MET A 1 2.80 20.97 8.37
CA MET A 1 3.45 19.69 8.67
C MET A 1 3.34 18.86 7.40
N ARG A 2 4.43 18.76 6.62
CA ARG A 2 4.50 17.96 5.39
C ARG A 2 5.18 16.64 5.77
N GLY A 3 4.62 15.50 5.35
CA GLY A 3 5.28 14.20 5.46
C GLY A 3 6.64 14.27 4.79
N ASN A 4 7.67 13.76 5.46
CA ASN A 4 9.04 14.17 5.27
C ASN A 4 9.85 13.06 4.61
N GLY A 5 9.51 12.70 3.37
CA GLY A 5 10.02 11.55 2.59
C GLY A 5 11.54 11.46 2.33
N VAL A 6 12.38 11.93 3.26
CA VAL A 6 13.84 11.80 3.30
C VAL A 6 14.42 11.71 4.74
N LEU A 7 13.62 11.80 5.82
CA LEU A 7 14.02 11.44 7.20
C LEU A 7 12.96 10.52 7.80
N ALA A 8 13.31 9.64 8.74
CA ALA A 8 12.37 8.71 9.40
C ALA A 8 11.18 9.45 10.04
N GLY A 9 10.11 9.64 9.26
CA GLY A 9 8.79 10.02 9.72
C GLY A 9 7.96 8.77 10.02
N ASP A 10 6.66 8.95 10.24
CA ASP A 10 5.74 7.83 10.44
C ASP A 10 5.72 6.93 9.19
N GLN A 11 5.77 5.61 9.40
CA GLN A 11 5.73 4.60 8.34
C GLN A 11 4.48 3.74 8.47
N ILE A 12 4.05 3.18 7.35
CA ILE A 12 2.99 2.18 7.31
C ILE A 12 3.64 0.83 7.01
N ASP A 13 3.64 -0.05 8.00
CA ASP A 13 4.17 -1.41 7.85
C ASP A 13 3.07 -2.37 7.43
N LEU A 14 3.20 -2.92 6.22
CA LEU A 14 2.33 -3.95 5.66
C LEU A 14 3.10 -5.26 5.43
N SER A 15 4.36 -5.35 5.86
CA SER A 15 5.25 -6.48 5.57
C SER A 15 4.81 -7.80 6.18
N THR A 16 3.87 -7.78 7.12
CA THR A 16 3.33 -8.99 7.75
C THR A 16 2.07 -9.51 7.08
N ILE A 17 1.59 -8.84 6.02
CA ILE A 17 0.38 -9.24 5.29
C ILE A 17 0.80 -10.04 4.07
N ASP A 18 0.41 -11.31 4.05
CA ASP A 18 0.59 -12.16 2.88
C ASP A 18 -0.45 -11.82 1.81
N THR A 19 0.01 -11.39 0.65
CA THR A 19 -0.85 -11.04 -0.48
C THR A 19 -1.27 -12.21 -1.36
N ASN A 20 -0.74 -13.42 -1.15
CA ASN A 20 -1.08 -14.56 -1.99
C ASN A 20 -1.06 -15.88 -1.21
N SER A 21 -2.22 -16.19 -0.61
CA SER A 21 -2.43 -17.43 0.15
C SER A 21 -2.29 -18.73 -0.66
N THR A 22 -2.22 -18.66 -1.99
CA THR A 22 -1.99 -19.84 -2.84
C THR A 22 -0.52 -20.19 -2.99
N THR A 23 0.38 -19.32 -2.53
CA THR A 23 1.84 -19.51 -2.55
C THR A 23 2.36 -19.59 -1.12
N GLU A 24 3.20 -20.59 -0.83
CA GLU A 24 3.81 -20.72 0.50
C GLU A 24 4.76 -19.55 0.78
N GLY A 25 4.63 -18.95 1.97
CA GLY A 25 5.48 -17.85 2.42
C GLY A 25 4.68 -16.59 2.71
N ASN A 26 5.38 -15.46 2.80
CA ASN A 26 4.78 -14.15 2.95
C ASN A 26 5.12 -13.33 1.70
N GLN A 27 4.11 -13.13 0.85
CA GLN A 27 4.25 -12.36 -0.37
C GLN A 27 4.00 -10.89 -0.07
N ALA A 28 4.97 -10.04 -0.37
CA ALA A 28 4.88 -8.60 -0.19
C ALA A 28 3.95 -7.96 -1.23
N PHE A 29 3.32 -6.84 -0.87
CA PHE A 29 2.63 -6.02 -1.87
C PHE A 29 3.61 -5.35 -2.85
N THR A 30 3.09 -4.95 -4.00
CA THR A 30 3.74 -4.03 -4.93
C THR A 30 3.04 -2.67 -4.90
N PHE A 31 3.78 -1.59 -4.65
CA PHE A 31 3.23 -0.23 -4.73
C PHE A 31 3.16 0.26 -6.17
N ILE A 32 1.95 0.54 -6.65
CA ILE A 32 1.68 0.95 -8.04
C ILE A 32 1.38 2.45 -8.20
N GLY A 33 1.63 3.23 -7.15
CA GLY A 33 1.28 4.66 -7.10
C GLY A 33 -0.24 4.85 -7.09
N SER A 34 -0.77 5.67 -8.00
CA SER A 34 -2.21 5.94 -8.10
C SER A 34 -2.92 5.13 -9.21
N ARG A 35 -2.19 4.26 -9.92
CA ARG A 35 -2.74 3.43 -11.00
C ARG A 35 -3.88 2.55 -10.49
N ALA A 36 -4.81 2.17 -11.37
CA ALA A 36 -5.78 1.14 -11.06
C ALA A 36 -5.08 -0.22 -10.87
N PHE A 37 -5.66 -1.09 -10.05
CA PHE A 37 -5.16 -2.45 -9.87
C PHE A 37 -5.13 -3.19 -11.22
N PHE A 38 -4.22 -4.15 -11.34
CA PHE A 38 -4.06 -4.98 -12.54
C PHE A 38 -3.45 -6.36 -12.24
N ALA A 39 -3.11 -6.64 -10.98
CA ALA A 39 -2.57 -7.93 -10.53
C ALA A 39 -2.81 -8.11 -9.03
N ILE A 40 -2.62 -9.35 -8.56
CA ILE A 40 -2.62 -9.74 -7.15
C ILE A 40 -1.54 -8.99 -6.39
N GLY A 41 -1.81 -8.67 -5.12
CA GLY A 41 -0.80 -8.13 -4.20
C GLY A 41 -0.35 -6.74 -4.58
N GLN A 42 -1.31 -5.85 -4.85
CA GLN A 42 -1.02 -4.47 -5.18
C GLN A 42 -1.58 -3.53 -4.12
N ILE A 43 -0.82 -2.47 -3.82
CA ILE A 43 -1.31 -1.32 -3.06
C ILE A 43 -1.23 -0.05 -3.91
N ARG A 44 -2.22 0.82 -3.75
CA ARG A 44 -2.29 2.11 -4.43
C ARG A 44 -2.68 3.21 -3.46
N TYR A 45 -2.18 4.41 -3.71
CA TYR A 45 -2.52 5.60 -2.94
C TYR A 45 -3.13 6.67 -3.84
N SER A 46 -4.33 7.14 -3.48
CA SER A 46 -5.01 8.21 -4.20
C SER A 46 -5.89 9.02 -3.26
N GLY A 47 -5.82 10.35 -3.35
CA GLY A 47 -6.74 11.25 -2.66
C GLY A 47 -6.80 11.12 -1.13
N GLY A 48 -5.75 10.59 -0.49
CA GLY A 48 -5.75 10.36 0.96
C GLY A 48 -6.08 8.94 1.38
N ILE A 49 -6.31 8.01 0.45
CA ILE A 49 -6.67 6.63 0.75
C ILE A 49 -5.59 5.70 0.19
N LEU A 50 -4.98 4.90 1.07
CA LEU A 50 -4.15 3.76 0.72
C LEU A 50 -5.07 2.53 0.64
N GLN A 51 -5.10 1.88 -0.51
CA GLN A 51 -5.95 0.72 -0.79
C GLN A 51 -5.06 -0.47 -1.09
N GLY A 52 -5.45 -1.68 -0.65
CA GLY A 52 -4.74 -2.91 -0.99
C GLY A 52 -5.66 -3.98 -1.56
N SER A 53 -5.13 -4.73 -2.52
CA SER A 53 -5.74 -5.93 -3.11
C SER A 53 -4.83 -7.15 -2.92
N THR A 54 -5.45 -8.27 -2.56
CA THR A 54 -4.91 -9.58 -2.19
C THR A 54 -5.43 -10.71 -3.08
N ASP A 55 -6.47 -10.50 -3.88
CA ASP A 55 -7.00 -11.53 -4.80
C ASP A 55 -6.92 -11.15 -6.30
N GLY A 56 -6.39 -9.96 -6.60
CA GLY A 56 -5.97 -9.54 -7.94
C GLY A 56 -7.09 -9.11 -8.87
N ASP A 57 -8.27 -8.85 -8.34
CA ASP A 57 -9.32 -8.15 -9.06
C ASP A 57 -9.06 -6.62 -9.12
N LEU A 58 -10.07 -5.84 -9.52
CA LEU A 58 -9.97 -4.37 -9.59
C LEU A 58 -10.50 -3.67 -8.33
N SER A 59 -10.82 -4.44 -7.29
CA SER A 59 -11.38 -4.00 -6.03
C SER A 59 -10.30 -3.87 -4.97
N ALA A 60 -10.62 -3.17 -3.90
CA ALA A 60 -9.77 -3.12 -2.71
C ALA A 60 -10.41 -3.99 -1.63
N GLU A 61 -9.59 -4.78 -0.93
CA GLU A 61 -10.02 -5.62 0.19
C GLU A 61 -9.88 -4.87 1.52
N PHE A 62 -9.03 -3.84 1.55
CA PHE A 62 -8.95 -2.91 2.67
C PHE A 62 -8.58 -1.50 2.21
N GLU A 63 -8.92 -0.53 3.05
CA GLU A 63 -8.60 0.87 2.87
C GLU A 63 -8.10 1.51 4.17
N ILE A 64 -7.04 2.30 4.07
CA ILE A 64 -6.48 3.11 5.16
C ILE A 64 -6.59 4.57 4.75
N ARG A 65 -7.38 5.35 5.50
CA ARG A 65 -7.55 6.78 5.24
C ARG A 65 -6.52 7.62 6.00
N LEU A 66 -5.63 8.25 5.26
CA LEU A 66 -4.69 9.24 5.78
C LEU A 66 -5.34 10.62 5.78
N THR A 67 -5.71 11.10 6.97
CA THR A 67 -6.35 12.41 7.11
C THR A 67 -5.45 13.52 6.54
N ARG A 68 -6.07 14.52 5.91
CA ARG A 68 -5.39 15.63 5.21
C ARG A 68 -4.61 15.24 3.95
N ALA A 69 -4.70 13.98 3.51
CA ALA A 69 -4.11 13.49 2.26
C ALA A 69 -2.64 13.90 2.08
N PRO A 70 -1.74 13.51 3.01
CA PRO A 70 -0.32 13.81 2.88
C PRO A 70 0.26 13.21 1.59
N GLN A 71 1.42 13.71 1.17
CA GLN A 71 2.24 12.94 0.23
C GLN A 71 2.66 11.64 0.92
N LEU A 72 2.52 10.53 0.21
CA LEU A 72 3.00 9.21 0.59
C LEU A 72 3.90 8.72 -0.54
N VAL A 73 5.16 8.44 -0.22
CA VAL A 73 6.12 7.87 -1.18
C VAL A 73 6.44 6.42 -0.80
N GLU A 74 7.04 5.68 -1.73
CA GLU A 74 7.36 4.27 -1.53
C GLU A 74 8.23 4.02 -0.28
N SER A 75 9.15 4.93 0.04
CA SER A 75 10.00 4.83 1.24
C SER A 75 9.26 5.00 2.58
N ASP A 76 7.99 5.41 2.55
CA ASP A 76 7.15 5.52 3.75
C ASP A 76 6.39 4.21 4.05
N ILE A 77 6.52 3.20 3.18
CA ILE A 77 5.80 1.92 3.26
C ILE A 77 6.81 0.79 3.43
N ILE A 78 6.61 -0.05 4.44
CA ILE A 78 7.38 -1.29 4.63
C ILE A 78 6.56 -2.43 4.05
N LEU A 79 7.15 -3.18 3.11
CA LEU A 79 6.52 -4.26 2.34
C LEU A 79 7.30 -5.56 2.50
#